data_AF-A0A958U5Y3-F1
#
_entry.id   AF-A0A958U5Y3-F1
#
_cell.length_a   1.000
_cell.length_b   1.000
_cell.length_c   1.000
_cell.angle_alpha   90.00
_cell.angle_beta   90.00
_cell.angle_gamma   90.00
#
_symmetry.space_group_name_H-M   'P 1'
#
loop_
_entity.id
_entity.type
_entity.pdbx_description
1 polymer ?
#
loop_
_entity_poly.entity_id
_entity_poly.type
_entity_poly.pdbx_seq_one_letter_code
_entity_poly.pdbx_strand_id
1 'polypeptide(L)'
;MKQVYLLLALLSFSCNQFNKNQNTEPLSGTGTMEMEAEKAADATLNYIDDSISFKEQFEKLPLKKAPLIDTTNFNSFKDKDNYELINAEALKLPQIYKNWYVKGYEHRTISGYRLQLSDFFYTAVITSIIGNNEMQTILINYTEEGVLIDWEMVSYNERTDELTKYATEININKIIRSYYIYITEDDLPIMEVNKLKINPNGTIEDMGTDDIFYDLVSESYGIPISRQIPKLNVFKVSPYNSNEAVVIIPEIAEGNPEELFELNTHMAVIDIRGEAITHYYFESHTTNGWISDAVVLDEILVDFPAFSVNEETKPIEVKVKYYGSSRVNPYYNNAISLFIKGENSLKKILHQYSVEELSGELDGPCIGTTLSEKKTLMMEKGKTNGYFIIAVKNILSETIDFEDKNGECQSKETIKTSSTFLRYNGVQYVEQK
;
A
#
# COMPACT_ATOMS: atom_id res chain seq x y z
N MET A 1 -17.92 51.89 20.06
CA MET A 1 -16.94 51.59 18.98
C MET A 1 -16.93 50.09 18.80
N LYS A 2 -17.29 49.63 17.59
CA LYS A 2 -17.69 48.26 17.28
C LYS A 2 -16.49 47.30 17.33
N GLN A 3 -16.63 46.22 18.10
CA GLN A 3 -15.81 45.03 18.02
C GLN A 3 -16.18 44.28 16.72
N VAL A 4 -15.19 44.06 15.85
CA VAL A 4 -15.33 43.20 14.67
C VAL A 4 -14.82 41.83 15.07
N TYR A 5 -15.74 40.89 15.27
CA TYR A 5 -15.44 39.47 15.32
C TYR A 5 -15.06 39.02 13.91
N LEU A 6 -13.80 38.63 13.71
CA LEU A 6 -13.40 37.91 12.50
C LEU A 6 -13.81 36.43 12.70
N LEU A 7 -15.00 36.08 12.24
CA LEU A 7 -15.35 34.67 12.02
C LEU A 7 -14.47 34.16 10.88
N LEU A 8 -13.45 33.35 11.18
CA LEU A 8 -12.92 32.41 10.20
C LEU A 8 -14.00 31.35 9.98
N ALA A 9 -14.84 31.57 8.98
CA ALA A 9 -15.54 30.48 8.33
C ALA A 9 -14.47 29.65 7.62
N LEU A 10 -14.05 28.54 8.24
CA LEU A 10 -13.43 27.42 7.56
C LEU A 10 -14.42 26.94 6.50
N LEU A 11 -14.35 27.53 5.30
CA LEU A 11 -14.86 26.90 4.11
C LEU A 11 -13.99 25.66 3.92
N SER A 12 -14.50 24.54 4.39
CA SER A 12 -14.14 23.22 3.89
C SER A 12 -14.49 23.20 2.40
N PHE A 13 -13.61 23.77 1.56
CA PHE A 13 -13.51 23.32 0.17
C PHE A 13 -12.96 21.92 0.27
N SER A 14 -13.86 20.94 0.27
CA SER A 14 -13.45 19.57 0.00
C SER A 14 -12.79 19.58 -1.38
N CYS A 15 -11.47 19.37 -1.43
CA CYS A 15 -10.73 18.95 -2.62
C CYS A 15 -11.21 17.56 -3.06
N ASN A 16 -12.49 17.48 -3.43
CA ASN A 16 -13.17 16.32 -3.97
C ASN A 16 -13.73 16.64 -5.37
N GLN A 17 -13.31 17.78 -5.95
CA GLN A 17 -13.89 18.35 -7.18
C GLN A 17 -13.15 17.97 -8.48
N PHE A 18 -12.01 17.27 -8.41
CA PHE A 18 -11.36 16.70 -9.60
C PHE A 18 -11.24 15.18 -9.55
N ASN A 19 -12.22 14.54 -8.90
CA ASN A 19 -12.39 13.10 -9.02
C ASN A 19 -12.94 12.73 -10.41
N LYS A 20 -12.67 11.49 -10.86
CA LYS A 20 -13.08 10.81 -12.12
C LYS A 20 -14.55 11.03 -12.58
N ASN A 21 -15.37 11.66 -11.73
CA ASN A 21 -16.80 11.89 -11.87
C ASN A 21 -17.26 13.35 -12.12
N GLN A 22 -16.43 14.41 -12.11
CA GLN A 22 -16.92 15.81 -12.25
C GLN A 22 -16.61 16.53 -13.58
N ASN A 23 -16.72 15.85 -14.73
CA ASN A 23 -16.93 16.53 -16.01
C ASN A 23 -18.42 16.89 -16.21
N THR A 24 -19.01 17.62 -15.27
CA THR A 24 -20.42 18.04 -15.35
C THR A 24 -20.58 19.48 -14.88
N GLU A 25 -20.58 20.43 -15.81
CA GLU A 25 -21.64 21.43 -15.95
C GLU A 25 -21.55 22.15 -17.31
N PRO A 26 -22.65 22.27 -18.07
CA PRO A 26 -22.67 23.02 -19.32
C PRO A 26 -22.73 24.53 -19.05
N LEU A 27 -21.86 25.31 -19.72
CA LEU A 27 -22.00 26.76 -19.78
C LEU A 27 -23.30 27.13 -20.51
N SER A 28 -24.22 27.73 -19.75
CA SER A 28 -25.44 28.39 -20.22
C SER A 28 -25.10 29.59 -21.13
N GLY A 29 -25.65 29.59 -22.34
CA GLY A 29 -25.58 30.71 -23.28
C GLY A 29 -26.71 30.62 -24.31
N THR A 30 -27.75 31.42 -24.08
CA THR A 30 -28.91 31.63 -24.97
C THR A 30 -28.53 32.34 -26.27
N GLY A 31 -29.04 31.87 -27.42
CA GLY A 31 -29.06 32.66 -28.66
C GLY A 31 -29.15 31.87 -29.97
N THR A 32 -30.40 31.61 -30.41
CA THR A 32 -30.93 31.47 -31.80
C THR A 32 -30.15 30.75 -32.92
N MET A 33 -30.88 29.80 -33.53
CA MET A 33 -30.68 29.13 -34.83
C MET A 33 -30.11 30.03 -35.94
N GLU A 34 -29.15 29.54 -36.73
CA GLU A 34 -29.40 29.00 -38.08
C GLU A 34 -28.10 28.43 -38.68
N MET A 35 -28.31 27.51 -39.60
CA MET A 35 -27.34 26.65 -40.25
C MET A 35 -26.65 27.39 -41.38
N GLU A 36 -25.31 27.46 -41.41
CA GLU A 36 -24.58 27.60 -42.66
C GLU A 36 -23.16 27.03 -42.53
N ALA A 37 -22.87 26.14 -43.46
CA ALA A 37 -21.62 25.44 -43.61
C ALA A 37 -20.56 26.34 -44.25
N GLU A 38 -19.30 25.99 -43.98
CA GLU A 38 -18.14 26.24 -44.84
C GLU A 38 -17.53 27.67 -44.80
N LYS A 39 -16.47 27.83 -43.98
CA LYS A 39 -15.12 28.26 -44.42
C LYS A 39 -14.24 28.65 -43.23
N ALA A 40 -13.23 27.83 -42.96
CA ALA A 40 -11.85 28.25 -42.73
C ALA A 40 -10.99 27.01 -42.44
N ALA A 41 -10.62 26.30 -43.51
CA ALA A 41 -9.38 25.55 -43.52
C ALA A 41 -8.27 26.56 -43.80
N ASP A 42 -7.33 26.75 -42.87
CA ASP A 42 -5.90 26.62 -43.16
C ASP A 42 -5.05 26.72 -41.87
N ALA A 43 -4.42 25.60 -41.51
CA ALA A 43 -3.07 25.50 -40.92
C ALA A 43 -2.83 24.02 -40.54
N THR A 44 -2.29 23.25 -41.49
CA THR A 44 -1.66 21.92 -41.30
C THR A 44 -2.58 20.79 -40.79
N LEU A 45 -3.48 20.32 -41.67
CA LEU A 45 -4.03 18.97 -41.58
C LEU A 45 -3.05 17.99 -42.24
N ASN A 46 -2.09 17.47 -41.46
CA ASN A 46 -1.52 16.17 -41.80
C ASN A 46 -2.63 15.14 -41.60
N TYR A 47 -2.99 14.45 -42.68
CA TYR A 47 -4.00 13.40 -42.68
C TYR A 47 -3.63 12.33 -41.64
N ILE A 48 -4.40 12.24 -40.56
CA ILE A 48 -4.28 11.15 -39.59
C ILE A 48 -4.89 9.92 -40.26
N ASP A 49 -4.06 8.90 -40.50
CA ASP A 49 -4.51 7.62 -41.02
C ASP A 49 -5.16 6.81 -39.89
N ASP A 50 -6.50 6.71 -39.94
CA ASP A 50 -7.33 5.95 -39.00
C ASP A 50 -7.13 4.43 -39.12
N SER A 51 -6.36 3.94 -40.09
CA SER A 51 -6.00 2.53 -40.21
C SER A 51 -4.83 2.10 -39.32
N ILE A 52 -4.15 3.06 -38.67
CA ILE A 52 -2.97 2.76 -37.88
C ILE A 52 -3.34 2.09 -36.55
N SER A 53 -2.76 0.92 -36.31
CA SER A 53 -2.96 0.15 -35.08
C SER A 53 -2.41 0.87 -33.84
N PHE A 54 -3.00 0.61 -32.66
CA PHE A 54 -2.51 1.11 -31.37
C PHE A 54 -1.00 0.93 -31.22
N LYS A 55 -0.48 -0.27 -31.49
CA LYS A 55 0.92 -0.62 -31.28
C LYS A 55 1.86 0.26 -32.11
N GLU A 56 1.52 0.51 -33.37
CA GLU A 56 2.34 1.36 -34.25
C GLU A 56 2.37 2.81 -33.75
N GLN A 57 1.24 3.34 -33.26
CA GLN A 57 1.21 4.70 -32.68
C GLN A 57 1.94 4.77 -31.35
N PHE A 58 1.78 3.76 -30.49
CA PHE A 58 2.47 3.69 -29.21
C PHE A 58 3.99 3.61 -29.40
N GLU A 59 4.49 2.79 -30.33
CA GLU A 59 5.92 2.63 -30.58
C GLU A 59 6.59 3.87 -31.20
N LYS A 60 5.82 4.75 -31.85
CA LYS A 60 6.30 6.07 -32.32
C LYS A 60 6.62 7.01 -31.17
N LEU A 61 6.02 6.82 -29.98
CA LEU A 61 6.29 7.65 -28.82
C LEU A 61 7.72 7.40 -28.30
N PRO A 62 8.46 8.46 -27.92
CA PRO A 62 9.79 8.33 -27.35
C PRO A 62 9.72 7.55 -26.02
N LEU A 63 10.66 6.62 -25.82
CA LEU A 63 10.79 5.86 -24.58
C LEU A 63 11.59 6.68 -23.55
N LYS A 64 10.99 6.93 -22.39
CA LYS A 64 11.67 7.50 -21.21
C LYS A 64 11.85 6.45 -20.12
N LYS A 65 12.77 6.71 -19.19
CA LYS A 65 13.01 5.86 -18.01
C LYS A 65 12.37 6.50 -16.78
N ALA A 66 11.74 5.68 -15.95
CA ALA A 66 11.37 6.04 -14.58
C ALA A 66 12.57 5.77 -13.62
N PRO A 67 12.72 6.52 -12.51
CA PRO A 67 11.88 7.64 -12.11
C PRO A 67 12.09 8.88 -12.96
N LEU A 68 11.03 9.68 -13.12
CA LEU A 68 11.12 11.00 -13.74
C LEU A 68 10.15 11.98 -13.08
N ILE A 69 10.43 13.27 -13.24
CA ILE A 69 9.53 14.34 -12.80
C ILE A 69 8.94 14.99 -14.04
N ASP A 70 7.62 14.98 -14.14
CA ASP A 70 6.86 15.71 -15.14
C ASP A 70 6.50 17.10 -14.59
N THR A 71 6.97 18.14 -15.27
CA THR A 71 6.65 19.55 -14.99
C THR A 71 6.02 20.23 -16.19
N THR A 72 5.38 19.46 -17.08
CA THR A 72 4.86 19.92 -18.36
C THR A 72 3.82 21.02 -18.16
N ASN A 73 3.97 22.12 -18.89
CA ASN A 73 3.09 23.30 -18.84
C ASN A 73 3.10 24.05 -20.19
N PHE A 74 2.30 25.11 -20.34
CA PHE A 74 2.27 25.90 -21.58
C PHE A 74 3.64 26.47 -21.98
N ASN A 75 4.51 26.81 -21.00
CA ASN A 75 5.86 27.28 -21.27
C ASN A 75 6.77 26.22 -21.91
N SER A 76 6.40 24.94 -21.80
CA SER A 76 7.11 23.82 -22.43
C SER A 76 6.90 23.76 -23.95
N PHE A 77 5.89 24.46 -24.48
CA PHE A 77 5.49 24.40 -25.89
C PHE A 77 5.29 25.79 -26.53
N LYS A 78 6.19 26.74 -26.25
CA LYS A 78 6.12 28.10 -26.82
C LYS A 78 6.20 28.13 -28.35
N ASP A 79 6.92 27.19 -28.95
CA ASP A 79 6.98 27.00 -30.40
C ASP A 79 6.02 25.89 -30.84
N LYS A 80 5.00 26.26 -31.62
CA LYS A 80 4.00 25.31 -32.16
C LYS A 80 4.57 24.25 -33.10
N ASP A 81 5.77 24.48 -33.62
CA ASP A 81 6.51 23.52 -34.45
C ASP A 81 7.00 22.29 -33.65
N ASN A 82 6.95 22.34 -32.32
CA ASN A 82 7.26 21.22 -31.43
C ASN A 82 6.08 20.27 -31.19
N TYR A 83 4.93 20.51 -31.82
CA TYR A 83 3.79 19.60 -31.69
C TYR A 83 4.00 18.33 -32.50
N GLU A 84 3.88 17.19 -31.82
CA GLU A 84 3.91 15.88 -32.45
C GLU A 84 2.52 15.52 -32.98
N LEU A 85 2.46 14.98 -34.21
CA LEU A 85 1.23 14.44 -34.76
C LEU A 85 0.96 13.06 -34.15
N ILE A 86 0.10 13.01 -33.13
CA ILE A 86 -0.26 11.78 -32.42
C ILE A 86 -1.72 11.41 -32.77
N ASN A 87 -1.94 10.17 -33.20
CA ASN A 87 -3.30 9.68 -33.45
C ASN A 87 -4.00 9.38 -32.11
N ALA A 88 -4.87 10.30 -31.69
CA ALA A 88 -5.63 10.20 -30.45
C ALA A 88 -6.62 9.03 -30.39
N GLU A 89 -7.23 8.67 -31.52
CA GLU A 89 -8.19 7.55 -31.63
C GLU A 89 -7.49 6.20 -31.42
N ALA A 90 -6.28 6.06 -31.99
CA ALA A 90 -5.46 4.87 -31.79
C ALA A 90 -5.07 4.68 -30.31
N LEU A 91 -4.80 5.77 -29.59
CA LEU A 91 -4.49 5.78 -28.15
C LEU A 91 -5.72 5.88 -27.23
N LYS A 92 -6.93 5.76 -27.78
CA LYS A 92 -8.20 5.73 -27.02
C LYS A 92 -8.47 6.99 -26.18
N LEU A 93 -7.89 8.13 -26.51
CA LEU A 93 -8.14 9.39 -25.79
C LEU A 93 -9.62 9.81 -25.75
N PRO A 94 -10.44 9.58 -26.80
CA PRO A 94 -11.88 9.89 -26.73
C PRO A 94 -12.64 9.12 -25.65
N GLN A 95 -12.12 7.97 -25.19
CA GLN A 95 -12.73 7.21 -24.09
C GLN A 95 -12.38 7.80 -22.71
N ILE A 96 -11.28 8.56 -22.62
CA ILE A 96 -10.84 9.25 -21.40
C ILE A 96 -11.57 10.59 -21.27
N TYR A 97 -11.57 11.38 -22.34
CA TYR A 97 -12.20 12.69 -22.37
C TYR A 97 -13.68 12.61 -22.76
N LYS A 98 -14.58 12.66 -21.77
CA LYS A 98 -16.04 12.63 -22.02
C LYS A 98 -16.53 13.72 -23.00
N ASN A 99 -15.85 14.86 -23.04
CA ASN A 99 -16.19 16.01 -23.89
C ASN A 99 -15.44 16.01 -25.24
N TRP A 100 -14.87 14.88 -25.66
CA TRP A 100 -14.03 14.81 -26.86
C TRP A 100 -14.71 15.38 -28.12
N TYR A 101 -15.95 14.99 -28.36
CA TYR A 101 -16.74 15.42 -29.52
C TYR A 101 -17.65 16.63 -29.24
N VAL A 102 -17.49 17.30 -28.09
CA VAL A 102 -18.28 18.48 -27.72
C VAL A 102 -17.65 19.74 -28.32
N LYS A 103 -18.45 20.52 -29.06
CA LYS A 103 -18.02 21.78 -29.66
C LYS A 103 -17.48 22.74 -28.59
N GLY A 104 -16.31 23.32 -28.83
CA GLY A 104 -15.63 24.24 -27.92
C GLY A 104 -14.51 23.62 -27.07
N TYR A 105 -14.46 22.28 -26.95
CA TYR A 105 -13.38 21.59 -26.23
C TYR A 105 -12.20 21.19 -27.12
N GLU A 106 -12.40 21.07 -28.44
CA GLU A 106 -11.37 20.89 -29.49
C GLU A 106 -10.03 20.30 -29.00
N HIS A 107 -10.06 19.03 -28.61
CA HIS A 107 -8.90 18.35 -28.04
C HIS A 107 -7.80 18.21 -29.09
N ARG A 108 -6.58 18.62 -28.73
CA ARG A 108 -5.39 18.49 -29.58
C ARG A 108 -4.28 17.83 -28.82
N THR A 109 -3.94 16.60 -29.18
CA THR A 109 -2.77 15.91 -28.64
C THR A 109 -1.52 16.50 -29.27
N ILE A 110 -0.58 16.96 -28.43
CA ILE A 110 0.57 17.76 -28.89
C ILE A 110 1.92 17.11 -28.58
N SER A 111 1.96 16.16 -27.66
CA SER A 111 3.19 15.48 -27.25
C SER A 111 2.85 14.21 -26.49
N GLY A 112 3.75 13.24 -26.51
CA GLY A 112 3.64 12.07 -25.67
C GLY A 112 4.97 11.37 -25.49
N TYR A 113 5.03 10.48 -24.50
CA TYR A 113 6.14 9.55 -24.35
C TYR A 113 5.63 8.26 -23.74
N ARG A 114 6.39 7.18 -23.89
CA ARG A 114 6.08 5.88 -23.26
C ARG A 114 7.05 5.57 -22.12
N LEU A 115 6.56 4.80 -21.16
CA LEU A 115 7.31 4.32 -20.01
C LEU A 115 7.26 2.79 -19.93
N GLN A 116 8.37 2.18 -19.52
CA GLN A 116 8.42 0.77 -19.15
C GLN A 116 8.22 0.66 -17.64
N LEU A 117 6.96 0.68 -17.19
CA LEU A 117 6.61 0.53 -15.76
C LEU A 117 6.34 -0.94 -15.40
N SER A 118 5.94 -1.76 -16.37
CA SER A 118 5.63 -3.18 -16.19
C SER A 118 5.87 -3.93 -17.50
N ASP A 119 6.13 -5.23 -17.40
CA ASP A 119 6.17 -6.12 -18.56
C ASP A 119 4.78 -6.64 -18.95
N PHE A 120 3.75 -6.36 -18.15
CA PHE A 120 2.37 -6.87 -18.33
C PHE A 120 1.39 -5.84 -18.94
N PHE A 121 1.78 -4.56 -18.99
CA PHE A 121 0.94 -3.50 -19.56
C PHE A 121 1.81 -2.41 -20.19
N TYR A 122 1.25 -1.67 -21.14
CA TYR A 122 1.89 -0.51 -21.75
C TYR A 122 1.50 0.78 -21.04
N THR A 123 2.46 1.68 -20.83
CA THR A 123 2.20 3.01 -20.26
C THR A 123 2.58 4.11 -21.23
N ALA A 124 1.64 5.02 -21.51
CA ALA A 124 1.89 6.27 -22.20
C ALA A 124 1.60 7.46 -21.30
N VAL A 125 2.37 8.54 -21.44
CA VAL A 125 2.06 9.84 -20.86
C VAL A 125 1.82 10.81 -22.00
N ILE A 126 0.61 11.36 -22.07
CA ILE A 126 0.11 12.11 -23.21
C ILE A 126 -0.29 13.51 -22.77
N THR A 127 0.21 14.52 -23.50
CA THR A 127 -0.14 15.92 -23.29
C THR A 127 -1.11 16.39 -24.38
N SER A 128 -2.24 16.93 -23.96
CA SER A 128 -3.26 17.50 -24.83
C SER A 128 -3.60 18.94 -24.44
N ILE A 129 -3.86 19.76 -25.45
CA ILE A 129 -4.50 21.07 -25.30
C ILE A 129 -6.01 20.87 -25.41
N ILE A 130 -6.76 21.46 -24.48
CA ILE A 130 -8.22 21.44 -24.46
C ILE A 130 -8.68 22.87 -24.76
N GLY A 131 -9.42 23.01 -25.87
CA GLY A 131 -9.84 24.28 -26.43
C GLY A 131 -8.64 25.19 -26.72
N ASN A 132 -8.66 26.39 -26.13
CA ASN A 132 -7.62 27.40 -26.33
C ASN A 132 -6.81 27.73 -25.08
N ASN A 133 -7.24 27.34 -23.89
CA ASN A 133 -6.71 27.86 -22.64
C ASN A 133 -6.18 26.80 -21.70
N GLU A 134 -6.53 25.53 -21.90
CA GLU A 134 -6.19 24.45 -20.97
C GLU A 134 -5.19 23.47 -21.59
N MET A 135 -4.28 22.97 -20.77
CA MET A 135 -3.34 21.91 -21.09
C MET A 135 -3.39 20.86 -20.00
N GLN A 136 -3.52 19.60 -20.41
CA GLN A 136 -3.53 18.47 -19.50
C GLN A 136 -2.53 17.41 -19.96
N THR A 137 -1.80 16.84 -19.00
CA THR A 137 -0.97 15.66 -19.20
C THR A 137 -1.56 14.51 -18.42
N ILE A 138 -1.78 13.38 -19.07
CA ILE A 138 -2.38 12.18 -18.49
C ILE A 138 -1.44 10.98 -18.66
N LEU A 139 -1.30 10.17 -17.63
CA LEU A 139 -0.69 8.85 -17.68
C LEU A 139 -1.80 7.84 -17.96
N ILE A 140 -1.53 6.90 -18.87
CA ILE A 140 -2.51 5.93 -19.33
C ILE A 140 -1.86 4.56 -19.38
N ASN A 141 -2.51 3.58 -18.75
CA ASN A 141 -2.12 2.17 -18.81
C ASN A 141 -3.04 1.40 -19.76
N TYR A 142 -2.44 0.54 -20.59
CA TYR A 142 -3.12 -0.25 -21.60
C TYR A 142 -2.75 -1.72 -21.51
N THR A 143 -3.66 -2.61 -21.92
CA THR A 143 -3.32 -4.01 -22.18
C THR A 143 -2.38 -4.13 -23.37
N GLU A 144 -1.82 -5.32 -23.62
CA GLU A 144 -0.98 -5.57 -24.79
C GLU A 144 -1.70 -5.29 -26.13
N GLU A 145 -3.03 -5.44 -26.15
CA GLU A 145 -3.90 -5.17 -27.31
C GLU A 145 -4.29 -3.68 -27.45
N GLY A 146 -3.88 -2.82 -26.52
CA GLY A 146 -4.21 -1.40 -26.54
C GLY A 146 -5.59 -1.05 -25.96
N VAL A 147 -6.16 -1.92 -25.12
CA VAL A 147 -7.38 -1.63 -24.37
C VAL A 147 -7.02 -0.82 -23.13
N LEU A 148 -7.77 0.24 -22.82
CA LEU A 148 -7.57 1.03 -21.61
C LEU A 148 -7.75 0.18 -20.35
N ILE A 149 -6.76 0.23 -19.46
CA ILE A 149 -6.83 -0.34 -18.12
C ILE A 149 -7.26 0.75 -17.15
N ASP A 150 -6.45 1.81 -17.04
CA ASP A 150 -6.71 2.95 -16.18
C ASP A 150 -5.90 4.18 -16.61
N TRP A 151 -6.17 5.33 -16.02
CA TRP A 151 -5.47 6.57 -16.32
C TRP A 151 -5.49 7.53 -15.13
N GLU A 152 -4.50 8.41 -15.07
CA GLU A 152 -4.38 9.43 -14.02
C GLU A 152 -3.91 10.78 -14.60
N MET A 153 -4.43 11.88 -14.07
CA MET A 153 -3.95 13.21 -14.43
C MET A 153 -2.61 13.51 -13.75
N VAL A 154 -1.58 13.73 -14.57
CA VAL A 154 -0.21 14.00 -14.14
C VAL A 154 0.05 15.50 -14.01
N SER A 155 -0.47 16.31 -14.92
CA SER A 155 -0.31 17.77 -14.88
C SER A 155 -1.53 18.45 -15.48
N TYR A 156 -1.85 19.64 -14.97
CA TYR A 156 -2.85 20.53 -15.52
C TYR A 156 -2.31 21.96 -15.51
N ASN A 157 -2.61 22.74 -16.54
CA ASN A 157 -2.22 24.13 -16.61
C ASN A 157 -3.23 24.92 -17.43
N GLU A 158 -3.54 26.14 -16.99
CA GLU A 158 -4.40 27.09 -17.70
C GLU A 158 -3.59 28.33 -18.08
N ARG A 159 -3.79 28.87 -19.29
CA ARG A 159 -3.00 30.01 -19.82
C ARG A 159 -3.03 31.27 -18.95
N THR A 160 -4.10 31.46 -18.19
CA THR A 160 -4.32 32.65 -17.36
C THR A 160 -4.04 32.41 -15.88
N ASP A 161 -3.70 31.17 -15.50
CA ASP A 161 -3.43 30.80 -14.11
C ASP A 161 -1.93 30.56 -13.89
N GLU A 162 -1.26 31.57 -13.35
CA GLU A 162 0.13 31.49 -12.89
C GLU A 162 0.25 31.14 -11.40
N LEU A 163 -0.89 31.07 -10.68
CA LEU A 163 -0.92 30.87 -9.24
C LEU A 163 -0.87 29.38 -8.85
N THR A 164 -0.99 28.49 -9.82
CA THR A 164 -1.01 27.05 -9.59
C THR A 164 0.06 26.31 -10.39
N LYS A 165 0.73 25.35 -9.75
CA LYS A 165 1.74 24.53 -10.39
C LYS A 165 1.61 23.07 -9.99
N TYR A 166 1.70 22.19 -10.98
CA TYR A 166 1.80 20.75 -10.78
C TYR A 166 3.24 20.30 -11.00
N ALA A 167 3.72 19.42 -10.12
CA ALA A 167 4.91 18.62 -10.36
C ALA A 167 4.60 17.19 -9.96
N THR A 168 4.79 16.26 -10.89
CA THR A 168 4.44 14.86 -10.65
C THR A 168 5.65 13.97 -10.86
N GLU A 169 6.03 13.26 -9.81
CA GLU A 169 7.05 12.23 -9.86
C GLU A 169 6.39 10.91 -10.26
N ILE A 170 6.87 10.30 -11.34
CA ILE A 170 6.40 9.01 -11.83
C ILE A 170 7.50 7.99 -11.59
N ASN A 171 7.22 7.05 -10.71
CA ASN A 171 8.05 5.88 -10.42
C ASN A 171 7.44 4.63 -11.08
N ILE A 172 8.13 3.49 -10.95
CA ILE A 172 7.68 2.20 -11.50
C ILE A 172 6.30 1.80 -10.98
N ASN A 173 6.08 1.95 -9.67
CA ASN A 173 4.90 1.46 -8.96
C ASN A 173 4.12 2.56 -8.22
N LYS A 174 4.53 3.83 -8.34
CA LYS A 174 3.90 4.95 -7.63
C LYS A 174 3.95 6.26 -8.40
N ILE A 175 2.97 7.12 -8.13
CA ILE A 175 2.87 8.49 -8.64
C ILE A 175 2.78 9.41 -7.44
N ILE A 176 3.65 10.42 -7.37
CA ILE A 176 3.61 11.46 -6.32
C ILE A 176 3.28 12.78 -6.99
N ARG A 177 2.06 13.27 -6.78
CA ARG A 177 1.58 14.53 -7.34
C ARG A 177 1.67 15.62 -6.29
N SER A 178 2.47 16.64 -6.59
CA SER A 178 2.61 17.84 -5.78
C SER A 178 1.88 18.99 -6.46
N TYR A 179 0.92 19.57 -5.76
CA TYR A 179 0.16 20.73 -6.18
C TYR A 179 0.57 21.94 -5.34
N TYR A 180 1.02 23.00 -6.00
CA TYR A 180 1.48 24.23 -5.37
C TYR A 180 0.50 25.35 -5.67
N ILE A 181 0.00 26.01 -4.62
CA ILE A 181 -0.87 27.18 -4.72
C ILE A 181 -0.11 28.39 -4.18
N TYR A 182 0.15 29.36 -5.03
CA TYR A 182 0.74 30.64 -4.67
C TYR A 182 -0.38 31.64 -4.42
N ILE A 183 -0.50 32.17 -3.20
CA ILE A 183 -1.50 33.20 -2.88
C ILE A 183 -1.07 34.55 -3.47
N THR A 184 0.23 34.82 -3.45
CA THR A 184 0.91 35.92 -4.14
C THR A 184 2.27 35.44 -4.66
N GLU A 185 2.87 36.15 -5.61
CA GLU A 185 4.19 35.80 -6.18
C GLU A 185 5.32 35.72 -5.13
N ASP A 186 5.18 36.41 -4.00
CA ASP A 186 6.19 36.51 -2.94
C ASP A 186 5.98 35.53 -1.78
N ASP A 187 4.83 34.83 -1.72
CA ASP A 187 4.48 33.92 -0.62
C ASP A 187 5.03 32.50 -0.84
N LEU A 188 5.31 31.78 0.26
CA LEU A 188 5.55 30.35 0.21
C LEU A 188 4.26 29.64 -0.26
N PRO A 189 4.34 28.73 -1.25
CA PRO A 189 3.15 28.07 -1.76
C PRO A 189 2.58 27.11 -0.73
N ILE A 190 1.25 27.03 -0.69
CA ILE A 190 0.56 25.91 -0.05
C ILE A 190 0.81 24.68 -0.92
N MET A 191 1.30 23.60 -0.31
CA MET A 191 1.60 22.34 -0.99
C MET A 191 0.61 21.26 -0.56
N GLU A 192 -0.06 20.66 -1.54
CA GLU A 192 -0.82 19.42 -1.36
C GLU A 192 -0.08 18.28 -2.06
N VAL A 193 0.13 17.17 -1.36
CA VAL A 193 0.78 15.97 -1.91
C VAL A 193 -0.21 14.83 -1.89
N ASN A 194 -0.45 14.23 -3.05
CA ASN A 194 -1.20 12.99 -3.18
C ASN A 194 -0.26 11.89 -3.72
N LYS A 195 -0.30 10.71 -3.09
CA LYS A 195 0.48 9.53 -3.44
C LYS A 195 -0.47 8.47 -3.97
N LEU A 196 -0.24 8.02 -5.20
CA LEU A 196 -1.00 6.94 -5.84
C LEU A 196 -0.09 5.73 -6.06
N LYS A 197 -0.67 4.53 -5.96
CA LYS A 197 0.01 3.28 -6.31
C LYS A 197 -0.45 2.80 -7.69
N ILE A 198 0.50 2.23 -8.43
CA ILE A 198 0.26 1.54 -9.70
C ILE A 198 0.32 0.05 -9.40
N ASN A 199 -0.82 -0.63 -9.51
CA ASN A 199 -0.93 -2.05 -9.23
C ASN A 199 -0.33 -2.91 -10.36
N PRO A 200 0.07 -4.17 -10.09
CA PRO A 200 0.64 -5.06 -11.11
C PRO A 200 -0.26 -5.30 -12.33
N ASN A 201 -1.58 -5.19 -12.17
CA ASN A 201 -2.56 -5.29 -13.24
C ASN A 201 -2.77 -3.98 -14.03
N GLY A 202 -2.01 -2.93 -13.72
CA GLY A 202 -2.08 -1.62 -14.36
C GLY A 202 -3.14 -0.66 -13.82
N THR A 203 -3.94 -1.02 -12.82
CA THR A 203 -4.87 -0.06 -12.19
C THR A 203 -4.14 0.94 -11.30
N ILE A 204 -4.74 2.12 -11.12
CA ILE A 204 -4.18 3.20 -10.32
C ILE A 204 -5.17 3.57 -9.22
N GLU A 205 -4.68 3.69 -7.99
CA GLU A 205 -5.52 4.10 -6.86
C GLU A 205 -4.72 4.91 -5.84
N ASP A 206 -5.42 5.73 -5.05
CA ASP A 206 -4.83 6.46 -3.94
C ASP A 206 -4.20 5.48 -2.93
N MET A 207 -3.00 5.81 -2.44
CA MET A 207 -2.36 5.01 -1.41
C MET A 207 -3.11 5.14 -0.08
N GLY A 208 -3.43 3.99 0.52
CA GLY A 208 -3.88 3.93 1.90
C GLY A 208 -2.81 4.42 2.87
N THR A 209 -3.21 4.74 4.09
CA THR A 209 -2.26 5.13 5.14
C THR A 209 -1.21 4.04 5.38
N ASP A 210 -1.62 2.78 5.39
CA ASP A 210 -0.75 1.62 5.48
C ASP A 210 0.22 1.52 4.29
N ASP A 211 -0.28 1.67 3.05
CA ASP A 211 0.58 1.68 1.84
C ASP A 211 1.69 2.73 1.94
N ILE A 212 1.37 3.95 2.41
CA ILE A 212 2.34 5.05 2.56
C ILE A 212 3.47 4.65 3.51
N PHE A 213 3.14 3.97 4.62
CA PHE A 213 4.12 3.58 5.61
C PHE A 213 4.87 2.30 5.26
N TYR A 214 4.26 1.39 4.48
CA TYR A 214 4.99 0.29 3.86
C TYR A 214 6.04 0.82 2.89
N ASP A 215 5.69 1.80 2.04
CA ASP A 215 6.62 2.45 1.11
C ASP A 215 7.75 3.16 1.88
N LEU A 216 7.42 3.97 2.89
CA LEU A 216 8.42 4.66 3.72
C LEU A 216 9.47 3.71 4.31
N VAL A 217 9.04 2.60 4.93
CA VAL A 217 9.96 1.62 5.54
C VAL A 217 10.75 0.88 4.46
N SER A 218 10.11 0.51 3.34
CA SER A 218 10.76 -0.17 2.24
C SER A 218 11.86 0.67 1.61
N GLU A 219 11.61 1.95 1.35
CA GLU A 219 12.59 2.87 0.78
C GLU A 219 13.73 3.17 1.76
N SER A 220 13.41 3.40 3.04
CA SER A 220 14.40 3.74 4.06
C SER A 220 15.41 2.61 4.28
N TYR A 221 15.00 1.36 4.09
CA TYR A 221 15.84 0.18 4.34
C TYR A 221 16.12 -0.68 3.09
N GLY A 222 15.74 -0.21 1.91
CA GLY A 222 16.03 -0.86 0.63
C GLY A 222 15.37 -2.22 0.44
N ILE A 223 14.14 -2.41 0.95
CA ILE A 223 13.39 -3.67 0.87
C ILE A 223 12.69 -3.77 -0.50
N PRO A 224 13.11 -4.67 -1.41
CA PRO A 224 12.52 -4.74 -2.74
C PRO A 224 11.08 -5.26 -2.68
N ILE A 225 10.17 -4.61 -3.41
CA ILE A 225 8.75 -5.03 -3.50
C ILE A 225 8.63 -6.48 -3.99
N SER A 226 9.51 -6.90 -4.91
CA SER A 226 9.55 -8.27 -5.42
C SER A 226 9.92 -9.33 -4.37
N ARG A 227 10.39 -8.91 -3.19
CA ARG A 227 10.70 -9.77 -2.05
C ARG A 227 9.69 -9.64 -0.91
N GLN A 228 8.64 -8.86 -1.08
CA GLN A 228 7.60 -8.73 -0.07
C GLN A 228 6.45 -9.69 -0.34
N ILE A 229 5.76 -10.07 0.73
CA ILE A 229 4.52 -10.83 0.66
C ILE A 229 3.43 -9.92 1.24
N PRO A 230 2.70 -9.14 0.41
CA PRO A 230 1.82 -8.08 0.90
C PRO A 230 0.80 -8.53 1.96
N LYS A 231 0.30 -9.77 1.86
CA LYS A 231 -0.63 -10.35 2.86
C LYS A 231 -0.03 -10.53 4.26
N LEU A 232 1.31 -10.51 4.39
CA LEU A 232 2.03 -10.64 5.66
C LEU A 232 2.54 -9.29 6.19
N ASN A 233 2.40 -8.20 5.43
CA ASN A 233 2.74 -6.87 5.90
C ASN A 233 1.73 -6.46 6.99
N VAL A 234 2.21 -5.76 8.01
CA VAL A 234 1.37 -5.33 9.13
C VAL A 234 1.51 -3.84 9.37
N PHE A 235 0.39 -3.14 9.40
CA PHE A 235 0.27 -1.76 9.87
C PHE A 235 -0.71 -1.72 11.04
N LYS A 236 -0.25 -1.27 12.21
CA LYS A 236 -1.10 -1.21 13.40
C LYS A 236 -0.88 0.07 14.20
N VAL A 237 -1.89 0.92 14.23
CA VAL A 237 -1.91 2.12 15.09
C VAL A 237 -1.96 1.72 16.56
N SER A 238 -1.12 2.37 17.37
CA SER A 238 -1.06 2.16 18.81
C SER A 238 -2.32 2.69 19.49
N PRO A 239 -2.97 1.89 20.37
CA PRO A 239 -4.10 2.37 21.15
C PRO A 239 -3.67 3.37 22.23
N TYR A 240 -2.36 3.47 22.51
CA TYR A 240 -1.81 4.37 23.53
C TYR A 240 -1.41 5.74 22.97
N ASN A 241 -1.19 5.82 21.67
CA ASN A 241 -0.86 7.05 20.96
C ASN A 241 -1.35 6.94 19.51
N SER A 242 -2.40 7.68 19.15
CA SER A 242 -2.96 7.66 17.80
C SER A 242 -2.06 8.26 16.73
N ASN A 243 -0.93 8.86 17.13
CA ASN A 243 0.11 9.33 16.22
C ASN A 243 1.26 8.32 16.04
N GLU A 244 1.18 7.16 16.69
CA GLU A 244 2.20 6.12 16.62
C GLU A 244 1.60 4.87 15.99
N ALA A 245 2.31 4.25 15.05
CA ALA A 245 1.97 2.92 14.56
C ALA A 245 3.20 2.02 14.48
N VAL A 246 2.94 0.73 14.42
CA VAL A 246 3.94 -0.30 14.14
C VAL A 246 3.75 -0.78 12.71
N VAL A 247 4.86 -0.85 11.98
CA VAL A 247 4.94 -1.41 10.64
C VAL A 247 5.83 -2.65 10.68
N ILE A 248 5.39 -3.74 10.07
CA ILE A 248 6.22 -4.93 9.83
C ILE A 248 6.19 -5.25 8.35
N ILE A 249 7.38 -5.39 7.76
CA ILE A 249 7.58 -5.85 6.39
C ILE A 249 8.49 -7.08 6.44
N PRO A 250 7.94 -8.28 6.24
CA PRO A 250 8.76 -9.46 6.03
C PRO A 250 9.38 -9.46 4.63
N GLU A 251 10.68 -9.68 4.54
CA GLU A 251 11.41 -9.77 3.28
C GLU A 251 11.81 -11.23 3.03
N ILE A 252 11.47 -11.78 1.86
CA ILE A 252 11.96 -13.08 1.41
C ILE A 252 13.49 -13.02 1.31
N ALA A 253 14.15 -13.72 2.23
CA ALA A 253 15.60 -13.82 2.27
C ALA A 253 16.08 -15.02 1.43
N GLU A 254 15.38 -16.14 1.55
CA GLU A 254 15.64 -17.38 0.83
C GLU A 254 14.34 -18.03 0.36
N GLY A 255 14.42 -18.77 -0.75
CA GLY A 255 13.29 -19.53 -1.30
C GLY A 255 12.31 -18.72 -2.14
N ASN A 256 11.08 -19.25 -2.27
CA ASN A 256 10.02 -18.72 -3.14
C ASN A 256 8.64 -18.90 -2.46
N PRO A 257 7.73 -17.89 -2.51
CA PRO A 257 6.40 -17.97 -1.90
C PRO A 257 5.50 -19.12 -2.35
N GLU A 258 5.74 -19.70 -3.53
CA GLU A 258 4.97 -20.84 -4.05
C GLU A 258 5.45 -22.20 -3.52
N GLU A 259 6.62 -22.23 -2.87
CA GLU A 259 7.22 -23.46 -2.35
C GLU A 259 7.57 -23.28 -0.86
N LEU A 260 8.87 -23.18 -0.55
CA LEU A 260 9.41 -22.92 0.76
C LEU A 260 10.10 -21.56 0.74
N PHE A 261 9.96 -20.80 1.81
CA PHE A 261 10.67 -19.53 1.98
C PHE A 261 11.00 -19.23 3.43
N GLU A 262 12.06 -18.44 3.62
CA GLU A 262 12.47 -17.89 4.90
C GLU A 262 12.52 -16.37 4.82
N LEU A 263 12.06 -15.69 5.87
CA LEU A 263 11.85 -14.25 5.88
C LEU A 263 12.86 -13.55 6.78
N ASN A 264 13.44 -12.42 6.37
CA ASN A 264 13.95 -11.43 7.31
C ASN A 264 12.79 -10.61 7.90
N THR A 265 12.97 -10.06 9.09
CA THR A 265 12.02 -9.15 9.73
C THR A 265 12.51 -7.72 9.65
N HIS A 266 11.70 -6.83 9.06
CA HIS A 266 11.85 -5.38 9.20
C HIS A 266 10.67 -4.85 10.01
N MET A 267 10.93 -4.32 11.19
CA MET A 267 9.91 -3.76 12.07
C MET A 267 10.25 -2.31 12.41
N ALA A 268 9.28 -1.42 12.27
CA ALA A 268 9.44 0.00 12.55
C ALA A 268 8.32 0.51 13.46
N VAL A 269 8.65 1.49 14.29
CA VAL A 269 7.66 2.37 14.93
C VAL A 269 7.71 3.70 14.21
N ILE A 270 6.56 4.19 13.78
CA ILE A 270 6.45 5.41 12.98
C ILE A 270 5.71 6.52 13.74
N ASP A 271 6.09 7.76 13.45
CA ASP A 271 5.29 8.96 13.71
C ASP A 271 4.41 9.21 12.48
N ILE A 272 3.10 9.08 12.65
CA ILE A 272 2.13 9.18 11.56
C ILE A 272 2.06 10.61 11.01
N ARG A 273 2.00 11.64 11.88
CA ARG A 273 1.93 13.05 11.46
C ARG A 273 3.24 13.54 10.87
N GLY A 274 4.37 13.08 11.42
CA GLY A 274 5.69 13.45 10.94
C GLY A 274 6.14 12.69 9.70
N GLU A 275 5.39 11.67 9.27
CA GLU A 275 5.79 10.69 8.25
C GLU A 275 7.22 10.17 8.46
N ALA A 276 7.55 9.80 9.71
CA ALA A 276 8.93 9.52 10.11
C ALA A 276 9.09 8.18 10.84
N ILE A 277 10.20 7.50 10.60
CA ILE A 277 10.58 6.30 11.34
C ILE A 277 11.28 6.74 12.63
N THR A 278 10.70 6.37 13.77
CA THR A 278 11.23 6.74 15.10
C THR A 278 12.08 5.62 15.70
N HIS A 279 11.72 4.37 15.44
CA HIS A 279 12.45 3.19 15.90
C HIS A 279 12.46 2.15 14.80
N TYR A 280 13.54 1.39 14.73
CA TYR A 280 13.66 0.30 13.78
C TYR A 280 14.32 -0.92 14.40
N TYR A 281 13.96 -2.09 13.87
CA TYR A 281 14.53 -3.37 14.21
C TYR A 281 14.59 -4.25 12.97
N PHE A 282 15.77 -4.84 12.77
CA PHE A 282 16.02 -5.84 11.75
C PHE A 282 16.40 -7.14 12.42
N GLU A 283 15.89 -8.25 11.87
CA GLU A 283 16.36 -9.58 12.23
C GLU A 283 16.45 -10.48 11.01
N SER A 284 17.54 -11.24 10.92
CA SER A 284 17.75 -12.18 9.81
C SER A 284 16.85 -13.41 9.95
N HIS A 285 16.47 -13.99 8.81
CA HIS A 285 15.84 -15.31 8.74
C HIS A 285 16.54 -16.39 9.58
N THR A 286 17.87 -16.32 9.71
CA THR A 286 18.67 -17.28 10.49
C THR A 286 18.36 -17.27 11.99
N THR A 287 17.76 -16.20 12.52
CA THR A 287 17.45 -16.10 13.97
C THR A 287 16.01 -15.74 14.27
N ASN A 288 15.26 -15.16 13.32
CA ASN A 288 13.87 -14.78 13.59
C ASN A 288 12.94 -15.99 13.65
N GLY A 289 13.23 -17.09 12.95
CA GLY A 289 12.44 -18.32 12.84
C GLY A 289 11.18 -18.21 11.97
N TRP A 290 11.10 -17.24 11.04
CA TRP A 290 9.94 -17.07 10.14
C TRP A 290 10.15 -17.87 8.86
N ILE A 291 9.68 -19.12 8.88
CA ILE A 291 9.82 -20.10 7.80
C ILE A 291 8.43 -20.57 7.40
N SER A 292 8.18 -20.71 6.11
CA SER A 292 6.98 -21.35 5.58
C SER A 292 7.36 -22.55 4.73
N ASP A 293 6.87 -23.73 5.07
CA ASP A 293 7.10 -24.98 4.36
C ASP A 293 5.82 -25.85 4.31
N ALA A 294 5.90 -27.15 4.62
CA ALA A 294 4.73 -27.99 4.86
C ALA A 294 3.81 -27.45 5.98
N VAL A 295 4.38 -26.68 6.91
CA VAL A 295 3.69 -25.85 7.89
C VAL A 295 3.72 -24.41 7.36
N VAL A 296 2.58 -23.93 6.90
CA VAL A 296 2.44 -22.63 6.24
C VAL A 296 2.47 -21.52 7.27
N LEU A 297 3.31 -20.51 7.05
CA LEU A 297 3.22 -19.23 7.73
C LEU A 297 2.01 -18.49 7.17
N ASP A 298 0.97 -18.39 7.98
CA ASP A 298 -0.35 -17.90 7.56
C ASP A 298 -0.46 -16.39 7.70
N GLU A 299 -0.13 -15.90 8.90
CA GLU A 299 -0.45 -14.54 9.31
C GLU A 299 0.58 -14.03 10.32
N ILE A 300 0.91 -12.74 10.19
CA ILE A 300 1.67 -11.98 11.17
C ILE A 300 0.74 -10.88 11.69
N LEU A 301 0.69 -10.72 13.00
CA LEU A 301 -0.18 -9.75 13.68
C LEU A 301 0.62 -8.94 14.69
N VAL A 302 0.18 -7.71 14.88
CA VAL A 302 0.65 -6.84 15.97
C VAL A 302 -0.50 -6.59 16.95
N ASP A 303 -0.22 -6.80 18.23
CA ASP A 303 -1.10 -6.47 19.33
C ASP A 303 -0.37 -5.60 20.37
N PHE A 304 -1.15 -4.91 21.19
CA PHE A 304 -0.68 -4.02 22.24
C PHE A 304 -1.22 -4.50 23.58
N PRO A 305 -0.54 -5.45 24.25
CA PRO A 305 -1.04 -6.03 25.48
C PRO A 305 -1.35 -4.98 26.54
N ALA A 306 -2.42 -5.20 27.30
CA ALA A 306 -2.82 -4.28 28.37
C ALA A 306 -1.78 -4.20 29.50
N PHE A 307 -0.99 -5.27 29.68
CA PHE A 307 0.02 -5.37 30.73
C PHE A 307 1.29 -4.59 30.39
N SER A 308 2.05 -4.25 31.42
CA SER A 308 3.38 -3.66 31.30
C SER A 308 4.43 -4.67 31.75
N VAL A 309 5.62 -4.64 31.14
CA VAL A 309 6.75 -5.54 31.50
C VAL A 309 7.60 -4.98 32.63
N ASN A 310 7.45 -3.70 32.94
CA ASN A 310 7.88 -3.04 34.19
C ASN A 310 6.83 -1.97 34.54
N GLU A 311 7.12 -1.03 35.45
CA GLU A 311 6.16 -0.03 35.91
C GLU A 311 5.62 0.87 34.79
N GLU A 312 6.42 1.12 33.75
CA GLU A 312 6.14 2.17 32.75
C GLU A 312 6.11 1.62 31.31
N THR A 313 6.75 0.48 31.06
CA THR A 313 6.99 -0.03 29.71
C THR A 313 5.92 -1.01 29.30
N LYS A 314 5.12 -0.63 28.30
CA LYS A 314 4.21 -1.54 27.60
C LYS A 314 4.92 -2.19 26.42
N PRO A 315 4.83 -3.51 26.24
CA PRO A 315 5.41 -4.18 25.09
C PRO A 315 4.53 -4.03 23.84
N ILE A 316 5.13 -4.20 22.68
CA ILE A 316 4.47 -4.53 21.43
C ILE A 316 4.53 -6.05 21.29
N GLU A 317 3.40 -6.71 21.09
CA GLU A 317 3.34 -8.15 20.81
C GLU A 317 3.29 -8.37 19.30
N VAL A 318 4.18 -9.22 18.80
CA VAL A 318 4.12 -9.75 17.44
C VAL A 318 3.71 -11.21 17.53
N LYS A 319 2.60 -11.57 16.90
CA LYS A 319 2.06 -12.92 16.87
C LYS A 319 2.20 -13.49 15.47
N VAL A 320 2.73 -14.70 15.36
CA VAL A 320 2.87 -15.43 14.10
C VAL A 320 2.04 -16.69 14.18
N LYS A 321 1.24 -16.92 13.16
CA LYS A 321 0.36 -18.09 13.05
C LYS A 321 0.86 -19.03 11.98
N TYR A 322 0.83 -20.31 12.31
CA TYR A 322 1.20 -21.40 11.43
C TYR A 322 0.08 -22.43 11.34
N TYR A 323 -0.12 -23.03 10.16
CA TYR A 323 -1.02 -24.18 10.01
C TYR A 323 -0.46 -25.22 9.05
N GLY A 324 -0.79 -26.49 9.32
CA GLY A 324 -0.56 -27.61 8.40
C GLY A 324 -1.81 -27.90 7.56
N SER A 325 -1.63 -28.18 6.27
CA SER A 325 -2.73 -28.45 5.34
C SER A 325 -3.22 -29.92 5.37
N SER A 326 -2.48 -30.82 6.02
CA SER A 326 -2.82 -32.23 6.11
C SER A 326 -4.04 -32.46 6.99
N ARG A 327 -5.09 -33.03 6.40
CA ARG A 327 -6.28 -33.44 7.15
C ARG A 327 -6.01 -34.58 8.12
N VAL A 328 -5.11 -35.50 7.76
CA VAL A 328 -4.77 -36.65 8.60
C VAL A 328 -3.68 -36.32 9.62
N ASN A 329 -2.90 -35.26 9.40
CA ASN A 329 -1.90 -34.76 10.33
C ASN A 329 -2.12 -33.26 10.59
N PRO A 330 -3.24 -32.87 11.24
CA PRO A 330 -3.53 -31.47 11.49
C PRO A 330 -2.43 -30.87 12.36
N TYR A 331 -2.01 -29.66 12.01
CA TYR A 331 -1.04 -28.89 12.78
C TYR A 331 -1.46 -27.43 12.82
N TYR A 332 -1.27 -26.78 13.97
CA TYR A 332 -1.45 -25.35 14.15
C TYR A 332 -0.54 -24.85 15.27
N ASN A 333 0.04 -23.67 15.08
CA ASN A 333 0.83 -23.02 16.11
C ASN A 333 0.62 -21.51 16.11
N ASN A 334 0.50 -20.94 17.30
CA ASN A 334 0.64 -19.52 17.55
C ASN A 334 1.86 -19.27 18.42
N ALA A 335 2.81 -18.53 17.88
CA ALA A 335 3.98 -18.05 18.60
C ALA A 335 3.91 -16.53 18.79
N ILE A 336 4.31 -16.04 19.96
CA ILE A 336 4.41 -14.61 20.22
C ILE A 336 5.86 -14.18 20.47
N SER A 337 6.20 -12.97 20.04
CA SER A 337 7.39 -12.25 20.44
C SER A 337 6.99 -10.92 21.08
N LEU A 338 7.73 -10.49 22.08
CA LEU A 338 7.50 -9.20 22.75
C LEU A 338 8.66 -8.26 22.44
N PHE A 339 8.33 -7.02 22.09
CA PHE A 339 9.27 -5.96 21.79
C PHE A 339 9.03 -4.76 22.70
N ILE A 340 10.07 -4.02 23.01
CA ILE A 340 9.99 -2.74 23.71
C ILE A 340 10.76 -1.67 22.97
N LYS A 341 10.32 -0.42 23.10
CA LYS A 341 11.04 0.74 22.60
C LYS A 341 12.26 1.01 23.49
N GLY A 342 13.44 1.07 22.87
CA GLY A 342 14.66 1.64 23.45
C GLY A 342 14.74 3.14 23.15
N GLU A 343 15.94 3.70 23.08
CA GLU A 343 16.09 5.13 22.71
C GLU A 343 15.71 5.38 21.24
N ASN A 344 16.33 4.65 20.29
CA ASN A 344 16.09 4.79 18.85
C ASN A 344 15.92 3.43 18.13
N SER A 345 15.73 2.35 18.88
CA SER A 345 15.58 1.00 18.32
C SER A 345 14.51 0.22 19.08
N LEU A 346 14.02 -0.88 18.50
CA LEU A 346 13.26 -1.86 19.27
C LEU A 346 14.20 -2.91 19.85
N LYS A 347 13.82 -3.47 20.99
CA LYS A 347 14.48 -4.62 21.60
C LYS A 347 13.49 -5.76 21.74
N LYS A 348 13.78 -6.90 21.10
CA LYS A 348 13.07 -8.15 21.34
C LYS A 348 13.42 -8.68 22.73
N ILE A 349 12.41 -8.90 23.57
CA ILE A 349 12.55 -9.37 24.95
C ILE A 349 11.87 -10.72 25.19
N LEU A 350 11.02 -11.18 24.28
CA LEU A 350 10.53 -12.57 24.23
C LEU A 350 10.59 -13.00 22.77
N HIS A 351 11.12 -14.19 22.51
CA HIS A 351 11.30 -14.70 21.16
C HIS A 351 10.44 -15.93 20.94
N GLN A 352 9.57 -15.86 19.93
CA GLN A 352 8.80 -16.99 19.37
C GLN A 352 8.28 -17.98 20.41
N TYR A 353 7.65 -17.46 21.46
CA TYR A 353 7.13 -18.29 22.52
C TYR A 353 5.79 -18.89 22.09
N SER A 354 5.76 -20.21 21.88
CA SER A 354 4.53 -20.96 21.57
C SER A 354 3.53 -20.81 22.71
N VAL A 355 2.39 -20.18 22.42
CA VAL A 355 1.29 -19.95 23.37
C VAL A 355 0.08 -20.83 23.08
N GLU A 356 -0.03 -21.34 21.86
CA GLU A 356 -1.06 -22.28 21.47
C GLU A 356 -0.47 -23.21 20.40
N GLU A 357 -0.65 -24.51 20.58
CA GLU A 357 -0.21 -25.51 19.64
C GLU A 357 -1.25 -26.63 19.56
N LEU A 358 -1.46 -27.14 18.36
CA LEU A 358 -2.26 -28.33 18.12
C LEU A 358 -1.53 -29.21 17.12
N SER A 359 -1.45 -30.50 17.42
CA SER A 359 -0.92 -31.52 16.52
C SER A 359 -1.78 -32.77 16.62
N GLY A 360 -2.07 -33.43 15.51
CA GLY A 360 -2.80 -34.69 15.53
C GLY A 360 -2.30 -35.71 14.51
N GLU A 361 -2.71 -36.95 14.73
CA GLU A 361 -2.55 -38.06 13.80
C GLU A 361 -3.90 -38.79 13.74
N LEU A 362 -4.55 -38.72 12.58
CA LEU A 362 -5.89 -39.22 12.33
C LEU A 362 -5.84 -40.34 11.27
N ASP A 363 -6.53 -41.43 11.55
CA ASP A 363 -6.78 -42.54 10.64
C ASP A 363 -8.25 -42.51 10.18
N GLY A 364 -8.45 -42.01 8.95
CA GLY A 364 -9.78 -41.85 8.39
C GLY A 364 -10.61 -40.75 9.11
N PRO A 365 -11.94 -40.89 9.15
CA PRO A 365 -12.82 -39.82 9.62
C PRO A 365 -13.02 -39.78 11.14
N CYS A 366 -12.56 -40.79 11.89
CA CYS A 366 -13.03 -41.06 13.25
C CYS A 366 -11.95 -41.45 14.25
N ILE A 367 -10.91 -42.15 13.80
CA ILE A 367 -9.90 -42.71 14.69
C ILE A 367 -8.72 -41.76 14.70
N GLY A 368 -8.18 -41.44 15.87
CA GLY A 368 -7.01 -40.57 15.91
C GLY A 368 -6.66 -40.08 17.30
N THR A 369 -5.55 -39.36 17.38
CA THR A 369 -5.14 -38.66 18.59
C THR A 369 -4.78 -37.23 18.26
N THR A 370 -5.30 -36.30 19.06
CA THR A 370 -4.96 -34.87 18.98
C THR A 370 -4.36 -34.43 20.30
N LEU A 371 -3.22 -33.76 20.23
CA LEU A 371 -2.59 -33.06 21.35
C LEU A 371 -2.81 -31.56 21.16
N SER A 372 -3.23 -30.88 22.23
CA SER A 372 -3.35 -29.43 22.26
C SER A 372 -2.64 -28.86 23.48
N GLU A 373 -1.78 -27.87 23.27
CA GLU A 373 -1.15 -27.09 24.33
C GLU A 373 -1.69 -25.65 24.28
N LYS A 374 -2.07 -25.12 25.45
CA LYS A 374 -2.50 -23.72 25.59
C LYS A 374 -1.87 -23.09 26.80
N LYS A 375 -1.15 -21.99 26.57
CA LYS A 375 -0.46 -21.22 27.61
C LYS A 375 -1.13 -19.88 27.82
N THR A 376 -1.35 -19.52 29.08
CA THR A 376 -1.87 -18.21 29.50
C THR A 376 -0.79 -17.48 30.29
N LEU A 377 -0.49 -16.25 29.87
CA LEU A 377 0.55 -15.39 30.44
C LEU A 377 -0.07 -14.43 31.46
N MET A 378 0.48 -14.39 32.66
CA MET A 378 0.01 -13.54 33.76
C MET A 378 1.20 -12.81 34.38
N MET A 379 1.16 -11.48 34.41
CA MET A 379 2.23 -10.68 35.01
C MET A 379 2.22 -10.79 36.53
N GLU A 380 3.37 -11.11 37.10
CA GLU A 380 3.59 -11.17 38.54
C GLU A 380 4.18 -9.86 39.07
N LYS A 381 4.05 -9.64 40.38
CA LYS A 381 4.66 -8.46 41.04
C LYS A 381 6.19 -8.58 41.18
N GLY A 382 6.70 -9.81 41.25
CA GLY A 382 8.13 -10.06 41.40
C GLY A 382 8.90 -9.74 40.11
N LYS A 383 10.18 -9.39 40.24
CA LYS A 383 11.02 -8.97 39.12
C LYS A 383 12.31 -9.76 39.00
N THR A 384 12.84 -9.82 37.78
CA THR A 384 14.18 -10.29 37.43
C THR A 384 14.79 -9.27 36.47
N ASN A 385 15.98 -8.76 36.79
CA ASN A 385 16.70 -7.80 35.93
C ASN A 385 15.84 -6.60 35.49
N GLY A 386 15.05 -6.05 36.41
CA GLY A 386 14.21 -4.85 36.18
C GLY A 386 12.81 -5.12 35.62
N TYR A 387 12.57 -6.29 35.05
CA TYR A 387 11.29 -6.66 34.44
C TYR A 387 10.49 -7.62 35.33
N PHE A 388 9.17 -7.50 35.28
CA PHE A 388 8.24 -8.39 35.97
C PHE A 388 8.37 -9.83 35.45
N ILE A 389 8.26 -10.79 36.36
CA ILE A 389 8.18 -12.21 36.04
C ILE A 389 6.81 -12.46 35.39
N ILE A 390 6.76 -13.36 34.40
CA ILE A 390 5.48 -13.78 33.80
C ILE A 390 5.18 -15.20 34.25
N ALA A 391 4.13 -15.39 35.03
CA ALA A 391 3.62 -16.72 35.30
C ALA A 391 2.93 -17.27 34.05
N VAL A 392 3.25 -18.52 33.72
CA VAL A 392 2.69 -19.25 32.60
C VAL A 392 1.84 -20.37 33.15
N LYS A 393 0.53 -20.30 32.93
CA LYS A 393 -0.36 -21.45 33.16
C LYS A 393 -0.46 -22.23 31.87
N ASN A 394 -0.02 -23.48 31.90
CA ASN A 394 -0.05 -24.38 30.76
C ASN A 394 -1.14 -25.44 30.94
N ILE A 395 -1.99 -25.59 29.93
CA ILE A 395 -3.00 -26.64 29.83
C ILE A 395 -2.64 -27.51 28.61
N LEU A 396 -2.34 -28.77 28.88
CA LEU A 396 -2.12 -29.79 27.87
C LEU A 396 -3.35 -30.70 27.84
N SER A 397 -3.99 -30.83 26.68
CA SER A 397 -5.09 -31.75 26.42
C SER A 397 -4.67 -32.81 25.42
N GLU A 398 -5.05 -34.06 25.69
CA GLU A 398 -4.95 -35.20 24.78
C GLU A 398 -6.35 -35.73 24.53
N THR A 399 -6.79 -35.68 23.28
CA THR A 399 -8.07 -36.22 22.82
C THR A 399 -7.80 -37.45 21.98
N ILE A 400 -8.40 -38.58 22.37
CA ILE A 400 -8.37 -39.83 21.61
C ILE A 400 -9.77 -40.05 21.03
N ASP A 401 -9.85 -40.08 19.71
CA ASP A 401 -11.07 -40.34 18.96
C ASP A 401 -11.10 -41.80 18.51
N PHE A 402 -12.25 -42.46 18.68
CA PHE A 402 -12.43 -43.88 18.37
C PHE A 402 -13.88 -44.17 17.97
N GLU A 403 -14.05 -45.24 17.19
CA GLU A 403 -15.36 -45.76 16.80
C GLU A 403 -15.89 -46.70 17.89
N ASP A 404 -17.14 -46.49 18.32
CA ASP A 404 -17.79 -47.37 19.28
C ASP A 404 -18.38 -48.63 18.61
N LYS A 405 -19.07 -49.47 19.40
CA LYS A 405 -19.66 -50.73 18.89
C LYS A 405 -20.79 -50.52 17.88
N ASN A 406 -21.35 -49.31 17.79
CA ASN A 406 -22.44 -48.96 16.88
C ASN A 406 -21.95 -48.24 15.63
N GLY A 407 -20.64 -48.00 15.51
CA GLY A 407 -20.05 -47.24 14.42
C GLY A 407 -20.10 -45.73 14.62
N GLU A 408 -20.38 -45.26 15.84
CA GLU A 408 -20.42 -43.84 16.16
C GLU A 408 -19.06 -43.36 16.67
N CYS A 409 -18.64 -42.18 16.23
CA CYS A 409 -17.40 -41.56 16.70
C CYS A 409 -17.57 -41.01 18.11
N GLN A 410 -16.70 -41.46 19.00
CA GLN A 410 -16.62 -41.04 20.39
C GLN A 410 -15.23 -40.48 20.68
N SER A 411 -15.16 -39.55 21.62
CA SER A 411 -13.92 -38.89 22.01
C SER A 411 -13.68 -39.04 23.51
N LYS A 412 -12.42 -39.25 23.90
CA LYS A 412 -11.99 -39.23 25.30
C LYS A 412 -10.87 -38.21 25.48
N GLU A 413 -11.10 -37.23 26.33
CA GLU A 413 -10.15 -36.16 26.62
C GLU A 413 -9.45 -36.40 27.98
N THR A 414 -8.14 -36.15 28.02
CA THR A 414 -7.33 -36.11 29.24
C THR A 414 -6.62 -34.77 29.34
N ILE A 415 -6.82 -34.05 30.46
CA ILE A 415 -6.25 -32.72 30.68
C ILE A 415 -5.18 -32.78 31.77
N LYS A 416 -4.03 -32.16 31.51
CA LYS A 416 -2.96 -31.91 32.47
C LYS A 416 -2.71 -30.42 32.58
N THR A 417 -2.54 -29.91 33.79
CA THR A 417 -2.20 -28.50 34.04
C THR A 417 -0.86 -28.42 34.73
N SER A 418 -0.01 -27.49 34.28
CA SER A 418 1.24 -27.16 34.92
C SER A 418 1.46 -25.65 34.94
N SER A 419 2.38 -25.20 35.79
CA SER A 419 2.77 -23.79 35.85
C SER A 419 4.29 -23.67 35.76
N THR A 420 4.73 -22.70 34.99
CA THR A 420 6.13 -22.30 34.81
C THR A 420 6.23 -20.78 34.92
N PHE A 421 7.44 -20.25 34.88
CA PHE A 421 7.70 -18.82 34.93
C PHE A 421 8.64 -18.42 33.79
N LEU A 422 8.30 -17.34 33.08
CA LEU A 422 9.25 -16.63 32.24
C LEU A 422 9.98 -15.59 33.08
N ARG A 423 11.31 -15.70 33.15
CA ARG A 423 12.17 -14.76 33.86
C ARG A 423 13.10 -14.07 32.88
N TYR A 424 13.21 -12.76 33.01
CA TYR A 424 14.09 -11.97 32.17
C TYR A 424 15.55 -12.14 32.61
N ASN A 425 16.40 -12.67 31.73
CA ASN A 425 17.80 -12.97 32.04
C ASN A 425 18.76 -11.79 31.80
N GLY A 426 18.24 -10.60 31.47
CA GLY A 426 19.02 -9.43 31.06
C GLY A 426 19.05 -9.20 29.54
N VAL A 427 18.73 -10.24 28.77
CA VAL A 427 18.62 -10.21 27.30
C VAL A 427 17.17 -10.46 26.89
N GLN A 428 16.61 -11.58 27.32
CA GLN A 428 15.26 -12.04 26.99
C GLN A 428 14.62 -12.81 28.14
N TYR A 429 13.31 -13.00 28.06
CA TYR A 429 12.55 -13.92 28.88
C TYR A 429 12.90 -15.37 28.50
N VAL A 430 13.18 -16.18 29.52
CA VAL A 430 13.45 -17.62 29.39
C VAL A 430 12.53 -18.37 30.35
N GLU A 431 11.93 -19.45 29.87
CA GLU A 431 11.02 -20.29 30.66
C GLU A 431 11.78 -21.14 31.66
N GLN A 432 11.29 -21.18 32.89
CA GLN A 432 11.86 -21.92 34.02
C GLN A 432 10.74 -22.58 34.82
N LYS A 433 11.02 -23.77 35.39
CA LYS A 433 10.09 -24.49 36.26
C LYS A 433 10.04 -23.91 37.67
#